data_AF-A0A7V9WLS3-F1
#
_entry.id   AF-A0A7V9WLS3-F1
#
_cell.length_a   1.000
_cell.length_b   1.000
_cell.length_c   1.000
_cell.angle_alpha   90.00
_cell.angle_beta   90.00
_cell.angle_gamma   90.00
#
_symmetry.space_group_name_H-M   'P 1'
#
loop_
_entity.id
_entity.type
_entity.pdbx_description
1 polymer ?
#
loop_
_entity_poly.entity_id
_entity_poly.type
_entity_poly.pdbx_seq_one_letter_code
_entity_poly.pdbx_strand_id
1 'polypeptide(L)' 'MDNELVKRLMWSGLLAGVGALTTILADRVATLIWQRAFDEDPPGFD' A
#
# COMPACT_ATOMS: atom_id res chain seq x y z
N MET A 1 -17.21 -15.45 23.19
CA MET A 1 -17.82 -15.22 21.87
C MET A 1 -17.65 -13.79 21.41
N ASP A 2 -17.92 -12.76 22.23
CA ASP A 2 -17.82 -11.35 21.80
C ASP A 2 -16.42 -10.88 21.38
N ASN A 3 -15.37 -11.37 22.06
CA ASN A 3 -13.99 -10.94 21.78
C ASN A 3 -13.44 -11.48 20.44
N GLU A 4 -13.90 -12.63 19.96
CA GLU A 4 -13.30 -13.25 18.78
C GLU A 4 -13.78 -12.62 17.48
N LEU A 5 -15.07 -12.27 17.42
CA LEU A 5 -15.63 -11.52 16.30
C LEU A 5 -14.98 -10.14 16.18
N VAL A 6 -14.85 -9.41 17.30
CA VAL A 6 -14.19 -8.09 17.34
C VAL A 6 -12.74 -8.19 16.89
N LYS A 7 -11.98 -9.19 17.36
CA LYS A 7 -10.59 -9.41 16.93
C LYS A 7 -10.47 -9.70 15.44
N ARG A 8 -11.39 -10.49 14.86
CA ARG A 8 -11.40 -10.77 13.42
C ARG A 8 -11.69 -9.50 12.62
N LEU A 9 -12.66 -8.69 13.04
CA LEU A 9 -12.96 -7.41 12.39
C LEU A 9 -11.78 -6.44 12.47
N MET A 10 -11.15 -6.31 13.65
CA MET A 10 -9.96 -5.48 13.81
C MET A 10 -8.81 -5.95 12.92
N TRP A 11 -8.59 -7.27 12.85
CA TRP A 11 -7.54 -7.84 12.01
C TRP A 11 -7.80 -7.58 10.53
N SER A 12 -9.02 -7.83 10.04
CA SER A 12 -9.39 -7.54 8.66
C SER A 12 -9.28 -6.06 8.32
N GLY A 13 -9.73 -5.18 9.21
CA GLY A 13 -9.61 -3.73 9.03
C GLY A 13 -8.15 -3.26 9.00
N LEU A 14 -7.32 -3.77 9.91
CA LEU A 14 -5.89 -3.46 9.95
C LEU A 14 -5.19 -3.95 8.68
N LEU A 15 -5.43 -5.20 8.26
CA LEU A 15 -4.85 -5.75 7.04
C LEU A 15 -5.27 -4.95 5.80
N ALA A 16 -6.56 -4.63 5.66
CA ALA A 16 -7.05 -3.86 4.53
C ALA A 16 -6.45 -2.44 4.51
N GLY A 17 -6.41 -1.76 5.66
CA GLY A 17 -5.83 -0.42 5.77
C GLY A 17 -4.33 -0.40 5.48
N VAL A 18 -3.58 -1.34 6.07
CA VAL A 18 -2.13 -1.46 5.83
C VAL A 18 -1.85 -1.84 4.38
N GLY A 19 -2.63 -2.74 3.79
CA GLY A 19 -2.52 -3.10 2.38
C GLY A 19 -2.70 -1.90 1.47
N ALA A 20 -3.77 -1.12 1.65
CA ALA A 20 -4.04 0.07 0.87
C ALA A 20 -2.93 1.13 1.02
N LEU A 21 -2.43 1.36 2.24
CA LEU A 21 -1.30 2.26 2.49
C LEU A 21 -0.02 1.77 1.81
N THR A 22 0.23 0.46 1.84
CA THR A 22 1.40 -0.14 1.21
C THR A 22 1.37 0.07 -0.30
N THR A 23 0.22 -0.05 -0.95
CA THR A 23 0.07 0.23 -2.38
C THR A 23 0.46 1.66 -2.72
N ILE A 24 -0.03 2.64 -1.96
CA ILE A 24 0.30 4.06 -2.17
C ILE A 24 1.80 4.29 -1.95
N LEU A 25 2.38 3.71 -0.91
CA LEU A 25 3.81 3.85 -0.62
C LEU A 25 4.67 3.18 -1.69
N ALA A 26 4.28 2.00 -2.17
CA ALA A 26 4.99 1.27 -3.20
C ALA A 26 5.05 2.08 -4.50
N ASP A 27 3.92 2.65 -4.92
CA ASP A 27 3.84 3.52 -6.10
C ASP A 27 4.77 4.73 -5.98
N ARG A 28 4.75 5.41 -4.82
CA ARG A 28 5.64 6.56 -4.57
C ARG A 28 7.10 6.17 -4.57
N VAL A 29 7.46 5.08 -3.90
CA VAL A 29 8.86 4.62 -3.83
C VAL A 29 9.35 4.20 -5.21
N ALA A 30 8.55 3.47 -5.99
CA ALA A 30 8.88 3.08 -7.35
C ALA A 30 9.09 4.31 -8.24
N THR A 31 8.20 5.30 -8.17
CA THR A 31 8.33 6.59 -8.88
C THR A 31 9.64 7.29 -8.54
N LEU A 32 9.97 7.41 -7.26
CA LEU A 32 11.20 8.06 -6.81
C LEU A 32 12.46 7.33 -7.29
N ILE A 33 12.45 5.99 -7.25
CA ILE A 33 13.57 5.18 -7.76
C ILE A 33 13.72 5.39 -9.26
N TRP A 34 12.62 5.40 -10.01
CA TRP A 34 12.62 5.61 -11.46
C TRP A 34 13.19 6.97 -11.84
N GLN A 35 12.64 8.04 -11.28
CA GLN A 35 13.12 9.41 -11.50
C GLN A 35 14.60 9.52 -11.13
N ARG A 36 15.06 8.86 -10.06
CA ARG A 36 16.47 8.90 -9.67
C ARG A 36 17.40 8.14 -10.63
N ALA A 37 16.90 7.10 -11.30
CA ALA A 37 17.66 6.26 -12.21
C ALA A 37 17.69 6.81 -13.64
N PHE A 38 16.57 7.36 -14.12
CA PHE A 38 16.37 7.72 -15.51
C PHE A 38 16.12 9.22 -15.75
N ASP A 39 15.89 10.02 -14.70
CA ASP A 39 15.62 11.47 -14.79
C ASP A 39 14.38 11.82 -15.64
N GLU A 40 13.45 10.88 -15.77
CA GLU A 40 12.17 11.01 -16.46
C GLU A 40 11.01 10.51 -15.60
N ASP A 41 9.77 10.84 -15.98
CA ASP A 41 8.59 10.30 -15.30
C ASP A 41 8.41 8.81 -15.62
N PRO A 42 7.95 8.00 -14.64
CA PRO A 42 7.74 6.57 -14.87
C PRO A 42 6.69 6.36 -15.97
N PRO A 43 6.85 5.31 -16.80
CA PRO A 43 5.77 4.88 -17.68
C PRO A 43 4.62 4.46 -16.77
N GLY A 44 3.57 5.28 -16.72
CA GLY A 44 2.36 4.93 -15.97
C GLY A 44 1.83 3.56 -16.41
N PHE A 45 1.06 2.92 -15.55
CA PHE A 45 0.25 1.79 -15.97
C PHE A 45 -0.87 2.35 -16.87
N ASP A 46 -0.73 2.23 -18.20
CA ASP A 46 -1.82 2.55 -19.13
C ASP A 46 -2.97 1.53 -19.06
#